data_AF-A0A528U1M5-F1
#
_entry.id   AF-A0A528U1M5-F1
#
_cell.length_a   1.000
_cell.length_b   1.000
_cell.length_c   1.000
_cell.angle_alpha   90.00
_cell.angle_beta   90.00
_cell.angle_gamma   90.00
#
_symmetry.space_group_name_H-M   'P 1'
#
loop_
_entity.id
_entity.type
_entity.pdbx_description
1 polymer ?
#
loop_
_entity_poly.entity_id
_entity_poly.type
_entity_poly.pdbx_seq_one_letter_code
_entity_poly.pdbx_strand_id
1 'polypeptide(L)'
;MDLEEFISETLGQILAGIAKAQNTEIGKNVNAAFPGTLGSNLSVLPEFGVFARVDFDVAVTAESSVGGKGSIRVWGLGAEGGKDSRSQTVSRVVFAVPLRLPDGDQSKKIAADAAEEARREKLRRLGEGNRSDWMAA
;
A
#
# COMPACT_ATOMS: atom_id res chain seq x y z
N MET A 1 5.99 -12.71 -29.34
CA MET A 1 5.00 -12.28 -28.35
C MET A 1 3.85 -11.63 -29.07
N ASP A 2 2.67 -12.22 -28.91
CA ASP A 2 1.40 -11.57 -29.25
C ASP A 2 0.88 -10.75 -28.05
N LEU A 3 -0.27 -10.10 -28.22
CA LEU A 3 -0.86 -9.24 -27.19
C LEU A 3 -1.29 -10.04 -25.95
N GLU A 4 -1.79 -11.26 -26.11
CA GLU A 4 -2.26 -12.10 -25.01
C GLU A 4 -1.09 -12.54 -24.12
N GLU A 5 0.00 -13.01 -24.74
CA GLU A 5 1.24 -13.36 -24.07
C GLU A 5 1.82 -12.13 -23.34
N PHE A 6 1.81 -10.96 -23.97
CA PHE A 6 2.28 -9.71 -23.33
C PHE A 6 1.48 -9.36 -22.07
N ILE A 7 0.15 -9.39 -22.14
CA ILE A 7 -0.72 -9.07 -21.00
C ILE A 7 -0.50 -10.07 -19.87
N SER A 8 -0.49 -11.37 -20.20
CA SER A 8 -0.31 -12.46 -19.24
C SER A 8 1.02 -12.35 -18.50
N GLU A 9 2.13 -12.18 -19.24
CA GLU A 9 3.46 -12.03 -18.64
C GLU A 9 3.59 -10.75 -17.83
N THR A 10 3.07 -9.62 -18.32
CA THR A 10 3.13 -8.33 -17.62
C THR A 10 2.39 -8.39 -16.29
N LEU A 11 1.14 -8.88 -16.28
CA LEU A 11 0.36 -9.02 -15.05
C LEU A 11 1.01 -10.01 -14.08
N GLY A 12 1.54 -11.13 -14.60
CA GLY A 12 2.28 -12.11 -13.80
C GLY A 12 3.50 -11.51 -13.12
N GLN A 13 4.30 -10.71 -13.84
CA GLN A 13 5.47 -10.04 -13.29
C GLN A 13 5.11 -8.98 -12.24
N ILE A 14 4.06 -8.19 -12.47
CA ILE A 14 3.56 -7.21 -11.48
C ILE A 14 3.14 -7.93 -10.19
N LEU A 15 2.30 -8.96 -10.30
CA LEU A 15 1.82 -9.72 -9.14
C LEU A 15 2.97 -10.43 -8.40
N ALA A 16 3.92 -11.03 -9.12
CA ALA A 16 5.09 -11.65 -8.53
C ALA A 16 5.99 -10.63 -7.82
N GLY A 17 6.16 -9.43 -8.38
CA GLY A 17 6.88 -8.33 -7.78
C GLY A 17 6.24 -7.86 -6.46
N ILE A 18 4.91 -7.71 -6.46
CA ILE A 18 4.13 -7.37 -5.24
C ILE A 18 4.29 -8.48 -4.19
N ALA A 19 4.13 -9.75 -4.56
CA ALA A 19 4.29 -10.89 -3.66
C ALA A 19 5.71 -10.96 -3.07
N LYS A 20 6.74 -10.65 -3.87
CA LYS A 20 8.12 -10.56 -3.39
C LYS A 20 8.31 -9.44 -2.36
N ALA A 21 7.71 -8.26 -2.60
CA ALA A 21 7.76 -7.15 -1.65
C ALA A 21 7.02 -7.46 -0.33
N GLN A 22 5.97 -8.27 -0.40
CA GLN A 22 5.25 -8.78 0.77
C GLN A 22 6.08 -9.76 1.63
N ASN A 23 7.09 -10.42 1.06
CA ASN A 23 7.95 -11.35 1.79
C ASN A 23 9.12 -10.65 2.52
N THR A 24 8.79 -9.61 3.30
CA THR A 24 9.71 -8.82 4.12
C THR A 24 9.11 -8.56 5.50
N GLU A 25 9.90 -8.09 6.46
CA GLU A 25 9.42 -7.79 7.83
C GLU A 25 8.22 -6.82 7.84
N ILE A 26 8.26 -5.82 6.96
CA ILE A 26 7.20 -4.82 6.80
C ILE A 26 6.22 -5.17 5.68
N GLY A 27 6.36 -6.34 5.05
CA GLY A 27 5.65 -6.70 3.83
C GLY A 27 4.13 -6.82 3.97
N LYS A 28 3.63 -7.02 5.20
CA LYS A 28 2.19 -6.95 5.53
C LYS A 28 1.54 -5.60 5.18
N ASN A 29 2.35 -4.56 5.00
CA ASN A 29 1.91 -3.23 4.61
C ASN A 29 1.71 -3.09 3.09
N VAL A 30 2.26 -3.99 2.28
CA VAL A 30 2.16 -3.95 0.82
C VAL A 30 0.83 -4.56 0.39
N ASN A 31 0.02 -3.77 -0.30
CA ASN A 31 -1.34 -4.14 -0.71
C ASN A 31 -2.17 -4.67 0.48
N ALA A 32 -2.04 -4.03 1.63
CA ALA A 32 -2.73 -4.41 2.85
C ALA A 32 -4.26 -4.27 2.69
N ALA A 33 -5.01 -5.09 3.44
CA ALA A 33 -6.47 -5.03 3.43
C ALA A 33 -6.97 -3.62 3.79
N PHE A 34 -7.81 -3.07 2.92
CA PHE A 34 -8.33 -1.71 3.02
C PHE A 34 -9.86 -1.73 2.91
N PRO A 35 -10.60 -1.38 3.98
CA PRO A 35 -12.06 -1.33 3.95
C PRO A 35 -12.52 -0.02 3.31
N GLY A 36 -12.43 0.09 1.98
CA GLY A 36 -12.91 1.25 1.25
C GLY A 36 -12.41 1.33 -0.18
N THR A 37 -12.66 2.47 -0.82
CA THR A 37 -12.06 2.85 -2.10
C THR A 37 -10.97 3.87 -1.89
N LEU A 38 -9.78 3.65 -2.47
CA LEU A 38 -8.69 4.64 -2.45
C LEU A 38 -9.08 5.82 -3.35
N GLY A 39 -9.75 6.81 -2.78
CA GLY A 39 -10.22 8.00 -3.50
C GLY A 39 -9.16 9.07 -3.73
N SER A 40 -8.04 9.02 -2.99
CA SER A 40 -6.93 9.97 -3.13
C SER A 40 -5.58 9.29 -2.85
N ASN A 41 -4.48 10.01 -3.08
CA ASN A 41 -3.13 9.50 -2.86
C ASN A 41 -2.83 9.16 -1.40
N LEU A 42 -3.61 9.68 -0.45
CA LEU A 42 -3.49 9.40 0.97
C LEU A 42 -4.87 9.20 1.61
N SER A 43 -5.08 8.07 2.26
CA SER A 43 -6.31 7.74 2.97
C SER A 43 -6.00 7.46 4.44
N VAL A 44 -6.66 8.17 5.35
CA VAL A 44 -6.48 7.99 6.80
C VAL A 44 -7.74 7.33 7.37
N LEU A 45 -7.58 6.14 7.94
CA LEU A 45 -8.67 5.43 8.60
C LEU A 45 -8.31 5.23 10.08
N PRO A 46 -9.13 5.71 11.03
CA PRO A 46 -8.81 5.67 12.46
C PRO A 46 -8.40 4.28 12.98
N GLU A 47 -9.02 3.22 12.46
CA GLU A 47 -8.80 1.83 12.91
C GLU A 47 -7.75 1.07 12.07
N PHE A 48 -7.50 1.48 10.83
CA PHE A 48 -6.66 0.73 9.88
C PHE A 48 -5.31 1.42 9.62
N GLY A 49 -5.17 2.68 10.04
CA GLY A 49 -3.98 3.50 9.87
C GLY A 49 -4.03 4.32 8.59
N VAL A 50 -2.84 4.70 8.11
CA VAL A 50 -2.68 5.55 6.93
C VAL A 50 -2.31 4.69 5.72
N PHE A 51 -2.96 4.93 4.60
CA PHE A 51 -2.70 4.26 3.34
C PHE A 51 -2.28 5.26 2.29
N ALA A 52 -1.24 4.94 1.53
CA ALA A 52 -0.78 5.71 0.38
C ALA A 52 -1.02 4.90 -0.90
N ARG A 53 -1.46 5.57 -1.97
CA ARG A 53 -1.48 5.00 -3.31
C ARG A 53 -0.13 5.31 -3.97
N VAL A 54 0.62 4.28 -4.35
CA VAL A 54 1.86 4.44 -5.11
C VAL A 54 1.57 4.10 -6.57
N ASP A 55 1.65 5.12 -7.43
CA ASP A 55 1.53 4.95 -8.88
C ASP A 55 2.89 4.56 -9.48
N PHE A 56 2.87 3.50 -10.27
CA PHE A 56 4.00 3.03 -11.07
C PHE A 56 3.73 3.32 -12.54
N ASP A 57 4.72 3.87 -13.20
CA ASP A 57 4.69 4.22 -14.60
C ASP A 57 5.93 3.66 -15.28
N VAL A 58 5.75 2.55 -15.98
CA VAL A 58 6.86 1.71 -16.44
C VAL A 58 6.85 1.63 -17.96
N ALA A 59 7.97 2.03 -18.56
CA ALA A 59 8.25 1.76 -19.96
C ALA A 59 8.75 0.32 -20.11
N VAL A 60 8.07 -0.44 -20.95
CA VAL A 60 8.32 -1.84 -21.22
C VAL A 60 8.70 -2.00 -22.68
N THR A 61 9.84 -2.63 -22.94
CA THR A 61 10.27 -2.94 -24.30
C THR A 61 10.16 -4.44 -24.53
N ALA A 62 9.46 -4.83 -25.59
CA ALA A 62 9.47 -6.19 -26.08
C ALA A 62 10.59 -6.32 -27.14
N GLU A 63 11.60 -7.14 -26.86
CA GLU A 63 12.59 -7.51 -27.87
C GLU A 63 12.20 -8.87 -28.48
N SER A 64 11.99 -8.89 -29.80
CA SER A 64 11.83 -10.14 -30.55
C SER A 64 13.18 -10.49 -31.18
N SER A 65 13.85 -11.52 -30.68
CA SER A 65 15.03 -12.08 -31.34
C SER A 65 14.59 -13.08 -32.40
N VAL A 66 15.22 -13.05 -33.58
CA VAL A 66 14.95 -14.01 -34.66
C VAL A 66 15.42 -15.40 -34.20
N GLY A 67 14.46 -16.22 -33.74
CA GLY A 67 14.70 -17.62 -33.34
C GLY A 67 14.54 -17.94 -31.85
N GLY A 68 14.23 -16.97 -30.97
CA GLY A 68 14.09 -17.20 -29.53
C GLY A 68 12.80 -16.61 -28.95
N LYS A 69 12.28 -17.22 -27.89
CA LYS A 69 11.16 -16.67 -27.08
C LYS A 69 11.48 -15.22 -26.72
N GLY A 70 10.62 -14.29 -27.13
CA GLY A 70 10.73 -12.89 -26.73
C GLY A 70 10.59 -12.78 -25.21
N SER A 71 11.37 -11.89 -24.59
CA SER A 71 11.29 -11.64 -23.15
C SER A 71 11.07 -10.17 -22.88
N ILE A 72 10.34 -9.88 -21.80
CA ILE A 72 10.06 -8.52 -21.35
C ILE A 72 11.31 -7.94 -20.65
N ARG A 73 11.76 -6.76 -21.10
CA ARG A 73 12.79 -5.97 -20.40
C ARG A 73 12.19 -4.66 -19.85
N VAL A 74 12.51 -4.36 -18.60
CA VAL A 74 12.15 -3.11 -17.92
C VAL A 74 13.38 -2.21 -17.88
N TRP A 75 13.29 -1.00 -18.44
CA TRP A 75 14.36 -0.03 -18.40
C TRP A 75 14.26 0.81 -17.12
N GLY A 76 15.23 0.64 -16.21
CA GLY A 76 15.39 1.51 -15.05
C GLY A 76 16.18 2.78 -15.38
N LEU A 77 15.92 3.86 -14.65
CA LEU A 77 16.77 5.06 -14.62
C LEU A 77 18.18 4.68 -14.13
N GLY A 78 19.09 4.34 -15.05
CA GLY A 78 20.47 3.93 -14.73
C GLY A 78 21.09 2.85 -15.63
N ALA A 79 20.36 2.30 -16.61
CA ALA A 79 20.95 1.33 -17.54
C ALA A 79 21.85 2.03 -18.58
N GLU A 80 23.16 1.93 -18.38
CA GLU A 80 24.20 2.30 -19.35
C GLU A 80 23.94 1.69 -20.73
N GLY A 81 24.03 2.54 -21.75
CA GLY A 81 23.60 2.27 -23.11
C GLY A 81 24.30 1.08 -23.78
N GLY A 82 23.51 0.13 -24.24
CA GLY A 82 23.86 -0.81 -25.30
C GLY A 82 23.12 -0.43 -26.57
N LYS A 83 23.86 0.05 -27.56
CA LYS A 83 23.35 0.50 -28.87
C LYS A 83 23.02 -0.72 -29.73
N ASP A 84 21.80 -1.24 -29.61
CA ASP A 84 21.29 -2.26 -30.54
C ASP A 84 20.04 -1.71 -31.22
N SER A 85 20.17 -1.30 -32.48
CA SER A 85 19.08 -0.76 -33.31
C SER A 85 18.18 -1.89 -33.78
N ARG A 86 17.46 -2.53 -32.86
CA ARG A 86 16.30 -3.37 -33.17
C ARG A 86 15.05 -2.53 -33.03
N SER A 87 14.04 -2.77 -33.86
CA SER A 87 12.72 -2.13 -33.77
C SER A 87 12.13 -2.41 -32.39
N GLN A 88 12.33 -1.49 -31.43
CA GLN A 88 11.82 -1.60 -30.07
C GLN A 88 10.40 -1.02 -30.04
N THR A 89 9.41 -1.88 -29.88
CA THR A 89 8.06 -1.43 -29.50
C THR A 89 8.10 -1.10 -28.01
N VAL A 90 7.98 0.18 -27.69
CA VAL A 90 7.88 0.67 -26.31
C VAL A 90 6.40 0.72 -25.93
N SER A 91 5.99 -0.16 -25.02
CA SER A 91 4.68 -0.14 -24.36
C SER A 91 4.80 0.54 -23.00
N ARG A 92 3.77 1.28 -22.58
CA ARG A 92 3.73 1.92 -21.24
C ARG A 92 2.69 1.20 -20.38
N VAL A 93 3.10 0.79 -19.18
CA VAL A 93 2.23 0.12 -18.21
C VAL A 93 2.11 1.03 -17.00
N VAL A 94 0.88 1.46 -16.70
CA VAL A 94 0.57 2.31 -15.55
C VAL A 94 -0.33 1.53 -14.60
N PHE A 95 0.10 1.38 -13.35
CA PHE A 95 -0.67 0.67 -12.33
C PHE A 95 -0.39 1.31 -10.96
N ALA A 96 -1.18 0.94 -9.96
CA ALA A 96 -1.01 1.45 -8.61
C ALA A 96 -0.99 0.32 -7.58
N VAL A 97 -0.19 0.48 -6.53
CA VAL A 97 -0.15 -0.43 -5.39
C VAL A 97 -0.44 0.37 -4.12
N PRO A 98 -1.48 0.00 -3.35
CA PRO A 98 -1.69 0.61 -2.05
C PRO A 98 -0.68 0.12 -1.03
N LEU A 99 -0.18 1.04 -0.22
CA LEU A 99 0.72 0.76 0.89
C LEU A 99 0.13 1.29 2.18
N ARG A 100 0.09 0.47 3.22
CA ARG A 100 -0.21 0.90 4.58
C ARG A 100 1.06 1.46 5.22
N LEU A 101 1.06 2.71 5.63
CA LEU A 101 2.24 3.33 6.24
C LEU A 101 2.43 2.83 7.68
N PRO A 102 3.66 2.63 8.16
CA PRO A 102 3.93 2.39 9.58
C PRO A 102 3.33 3.49 10.46
N ASP A 103 2.88 3.14 11.66
CA ASP A 103 2.16 4.08 12.53
C ASP A 103 3.04 5.19 13.11
N GLY A 104 4.36 5.07 13.00
CA GLY A 104 5.30 5.99 13.61
C GLY A 104 5.15 6.03 15.15
N ASP A 105 5.40 7.19 15.75
CA ASP A 105 5.28 7.39 17.20
C ASP A 105 3.81 7.48 17.65
N GLN A 106 3.38 6.51 18.46
CA GLN A 106 2.02 6.43 18.99
C GLN A 106 1.88 6.98 20.42
N SER A 107 2.95 7.51 21.02
CA SER A 107 2.97 7.91 22.43
C SER A 107 1.89 8.94 22.76
N LYS A 108 1.64 9.89 21.85
CA LYS A 108 0.61 10.93 22.04
C LYS A 108 -0.82 10.37 21.98
N LYS A 109 -1.06 9.41 21.08
CA LYS A 109 -2.38 8.77 20.95
C LYS A 109 -2.69 7.96 22.21
N ILE A 110 -1.75 7.13 22.64
CA ILE A 110 -1.87 6.34 23.87
C ILE A 110 -2.13 7.23 25.08
N ALA A 111 -1.40 8.34 25.21
CA ALA A 111 -1.61 9.28 26.31
C ALA A 111 -3.00 9.96 26.28
N ALA A 112 -3.50 10.28 25.08
CA ALA A 112 -4.83 10.85 24.90
C ALA A 112 -5.94 9.85 25.26
N ASP A 113 -5.85 8.62 24.76
CA ASP A 113 -6.82 7.56 25.01
C ASP A 113 -6.91 7.25 26.53
N ALA A 114 -5.75 7.13 27.20
CA ALA A 114 -5.68 6.93 28.65
C ALA A 114 -6.29 8.11 29.44
N ALA A 115 -6.08 9.35 29.01
CA ALA A 115 -6.66 10.52 29.65
C ALA A 115 -8.19 10.57 29.49
N GLU A 116 -8.71 10.13 28.34
CA GLU A 116 -10.14 10.04 28.08
C GLU A 116 -10.82 8.95 28.93
N GLU A 117 -10.21 7.78 29.04
CA GLU A 117 -10.69 6.70 29.91
C GLU A 117 -10.72 7.13 31.38
N ALA A 118 -9.65 7.77 31.87
CA ALA A 118 -9.59 8.28 33.23
C ALA A 118 -10.67 9.35 33.49
N ARG A 119 -10.94 10.23 32.51
CA ARG A 119 -12.01 11.22 32.59
C ARG A 119 -13.38 10.55 32.65
N ARG A 120 -13.63 9.55 31.81
CA ARG A 120 -14.89 8.80 31.76
C ARG A 120 -15.16 8.07 33.08
N GLU A 121 -14.15 7.43 33.65
CA GLU A 121 -14.27 6.75 34.93
C GLU A 121 -14.51 7.74 36.09
N LYS A 122 -13.82 8.89 36.09
CA LYS A 122 -14.08 9.95 37.07
C LYS A 122 -15.53 10.44 37.01
N LEU A 123 -16.06 10.65 35.82
CA LEU A 123 -17.47 11.03 35.63
C LEU A 123 -18.44 9.95 36.10
N ARG A 124 -18.14 8.66 35.84
CA ARG A 124 -18.95 7.53 36.31
C ARG A 124 -19.02 7.50 37.84
N ARG A 125 -17.88 7.62 38.52
CA ARG A 125 -17.79 7.62 39.99
C ARG A 125 -18.53 8.80 40.62
N LEU A 126 -18.42 9.99 40.03
CA LEU A 126 -19.18 11.16 40.48
C LEU A 126 -20.69 10.96 40.32
N GLY A 127 -21.12 10.37 39.21
CA GLY A 127 -22.53 10.07 38.96
C GLY A 127 -23.11 8.93 39.81
N GLU A 128 -22.29 8.04 40.35
CA GLU A 128 -22.69 7.00 41.31
C GLU A 128 -22.82 7.55 42.72
N GLY A 129 -21.83 8.34 43.19
CA GLY A 129 -21.91 9.00 44.50
C GLY A 129 -23.09 9.97 44.62
N ASN A 130 -23.42 10.68 43.54
CA ASN A 130 -24.56 11.60 43.53
C ASN A 130 -25.92 10.88 43.50
N ARG A 131 -25.97 9.59 43.12
CA ARG A 131 -27.20 8.77 43.13
C ARG A 131 -27.44 8.09 44.47
N SER A 132 -26.38 7.72 45.21
CA SER A 132 -26.51 7.16 46.56
C SER A 132 -27.04 8.19 47.57
N ASP A 133 -26.63 9.46 47.46
CA ASP A 133 -27.09 10.53 48.36
C ASP A 133 -28.58 10.86 48.19
N TRP A 134 -29.16 10.65 47.00
CA TRP A 134 -30.60 10.86 46.75
C TRP A 134 -31.50 9.71 47.21
N MET A 135 -30.97 8.49 47.38
CA MET A 135 -31.74 7.34 47.87
C MET A 135 -31.69 7.19 49.40
N ALA A 136 -30.83 7.95 50.07
CA ALA A 136 -30.64 7.90 51.53
C ALA A 136 -31.38 9.02 52.29
N ALA A 137 -32.07 9.93 51.58
CA ALA A 137 -32.92 11.00 52.12
C ALA A 137 -34.40 10.67 51.91
#